data_AF-A0A531KT44-F1
#
_entry.id   AF-A0A531KT44-F1
#
_cell.length_a   1.000
_cell.length_b   1.000
_cell.length_c   1.000
_cell.angle_alpha   90.00
_cell.angle_beta   90.00
_cell.angle_gamma   90.00
#
_symmetry.space_group_name_H-M   'P 1'
#
loop_
_entity.id
_entity.type
_entity.pdbx_description
1 polymer ?
#
loop_
_entity_poly.entity_id
_entity_poly.type
_entity_poly.pdbx_seq_one_letter_code
_entity_poly.pdbx_strand_id
1 'polypeptide(L)'
;IEGAVAYYQATGKRKLLDIMCRYADHIAETFGPEPGKKKGYCGHEEIELALVKLARITGEQKYMDLAKYFIDQRGQQPHYFDEEARARGADPKAYHFKTYEYSQSHQPVREQDKVVGHAVRAMYLYSGMADIATEYGDDTLRVALDRLWDDLTTKNLYITGGLGPSSHNEGFTADYDLPNETAYAETCASVGLVFWASRMLGMGPNARYADMMERALYNGSISGLSLDGSLFFYENPLESRGRHNRWKWHRCPCCPPNIGRMVASIGSYFYGLSD
;
A
#
# COMPACT_ATOMS: atom_id res chain seq x y z
N ILE A 1 5.45 -8.83 -9.20
CA ILE A 1 4.39 -9.88 -9.28
C ILE A 1 3.15 -9.32 -9.97
N GLU A 2 2.57 -8.21 -9.53
CA GLU A 2 1.34 -7.64 -10.11
C GLU A 2 1.39 -7.43 -11.63
N GLY A 3 2.50 -6.90 -12.16
CA GLY A 3 2.66 -6.72 -13.61
C GLY A 3 2.60 -8.05 -14.40
N ALA A 4 3.08 -9.15 -13.82
CA ALA A 4 3.02 -10.48 -14.44
C ALA A 4 1.59 -11.03 -14.44
N VAL A 5 0.86 -10.84 -13.34
CA VAL A 5 -0.56 -11.21 -13.22
C VAL A 5 -1.39 -10.44 -14.24
N ALA A 6 -1.25 -9.12 -14.29
CA ALA A 6 -1.97 -8.26 -15.23
C ALA A 6 -1.63 -8.60 -16.70
N TYR A 7 -0.35 -8.86 -17.00
CA TYR A 7 0.08 -9.27 -18.35
C TYR A 7 -0.53 -10.60 -18.78
N TYR A 8 -0.62 -11.57 -17.86
CA TYR A 8 -1.28 -12.85 -18.13
C TYR A 8 -2.79 -12.67 -18.34
N GLN A 9 -3.47 -11.90 -17.48
CA GLN A 9 -4.91 -11.61 -17.65
C GLN A 9 -5.21 -10.92 -18.99
N ALA A 10 -4.35 -9.99 -19.42
CA ALA A 10 -4.56 -9.24 -20.65
C ALA A 10 -4.21 -10.03 -21.93
N THR A 11 -3.31 -11.01 -21.86
CA THR A 11 -2.73 -11.64 -23.07
C THR A 11 -2.79 -13.16 -23.12
N GLY A 12 -3.09 -13.82 -22.00
CA GLY A 12 -2.97 -15.28 -21.83
C GLY A 12 -1.52 -15.80 -21.80
N LYS A 13 -0.51 -14.95 -21.98
CA LYS A 13 0.90 -15.38 -22.06
C LYS A 13 1.49 -15.63 -20.67
N ARG A 14 1.90 -16.87 -20.41
CA ARG A 14 2.36 -17.32 -19.09
C ARG A 14 3.83 -17.08 -18.77
N LYS A 15 4.68 -16.83 -19.76
CA LYS A 15 6.14 -16.77 -19.55
C LYS A 15 6.56 -15.86 -18.40
N LEU A 16 5.97 -14.66 -18.30
CA LEU A 16 6.26 -13.72 -17.21
C LEU A 16 5.66 -14.18 -15.87
N LEU A 17 4.46 -14.76 -15.88
CA LEU A 17 3.82 -15.33 -14.70
C LEU A 17 4.66 -16.46 -14.11
N ASP A 18 5.10 -17.42 -14.93
CA ASP A 18 5.88 -18.58 -14.49
C ASP A 18 7.27 -18.18 -13.95
N ILE A 19 7.85 -17.07 -14.44
CA ILE A 19 9.06 -16.47 -13.85
C ILE A 19 8.75 -15.97 -12.44
N MET A 20 7.65 -15.23 -12.28
CA MET A 20 7.28 -14.68 -10.97
C MET A 20 6.85 -15.75 -9.96
N CYS A 21 6.22 -16.84 -10.40
CA CYS A 21 5.91 -17.99 -9.53
C CYS A 21 7.19 -18.60 -8.94
N ARG A 22 8.21 -18.87 -9.76
CA ARG A 22 9.51 -19.37 -9.28
C ARG A 22 10.18 -18.43 -8.28
N TYR A 23 10.04 -17.13 -8.50
CA TYR A 23 10.57 -16.16 -7.54
C TYR A 23 9.77 -16.16 -6.24
N ALA A 24 8.43 -16.19 -6.30
CA ALA A 24 7.57 -16.31 -5.13
C ALA A 24 7.83 -17.61 -4.34
N ASP A 25 8.11 -18.72 -5.03
CA ASP A 25 8.49 -20.00 -4.42
C ASP A 25 9.80 -19.85 -3.63
N HIS A 26 10.81 -19.21 -4.21
CA HIS A 26 12.06 -18.94 -3.51
C HIS A 26 11.88 -18.03 -2.28
N ILE A 27 10.97 -17.05 -2.37
CA ILE A 27 10.61 -16.21 -1.22
C ILE A 27 9.95 -17.06 -0.13
N ALA A 28 9.03 -17.96 -0.48
CA ALA A 28 8.38 -18.88 0.46
C ALA A 28 9.35 -19.88 1.12
N GLU A 29 10.41 -20.28 0.42
CA GLU A 29 11.50 -21.09 0.99
C GLU A 29 12.34 -20.29 1.99
N THR A 30 12.49 -18.98 1.77
CA THR A 30 13.34 -18.11 2.58
C THR A 30 12.63 -17.56 3.81
N PHE A 31 11.36 -17.20 3.68
CA PHE A 31 10.56 -16.52 4.70
C PHE A 31 9.36 -17.37 5.12
N GLY A 32 9.08 -17.39 6.41
CA GLY A 32 7.96 -18.15 6.96
C GLY A 32 8.12 -18.45 8.45
N PRO A 33 7.10 -19.04 9.08
CA PRO A 33 7.12 -19.40 10.49
C PRO A 33 7.98 -20.63 10.79
N GLU A 34 8.33 -21.43 9.79
CA GLU A 34 9.00 -22.72 9.97
C GLU A 34 10.44 -22.59 10.47
N PRO A 35 10.94 -23.59 11.22
CA PRO A 35 12.34 -23.62 11.65
C PRO A 35 13.31 -23.49 10.47
N GLY A 36 14.31 -22.62 10.62
CA GLY A 36 15.34 -22.38 9.59
C GLY A 36 15.01 -21.28 8.59
N LYS A 37 13.75 -20.82 8.52
CA LYS A 37 13.37 -19.66 7.70
C LYS A 37 13.57 -18.35 8.45
N LYS A 38 13.70 -17.25 7.68
CA LYS A 38 13.76 -15.90 8.23
C LYS A 38 12.38 -15.44 8.65
N LYS A 39 12.24 -14.97 9.88
CA LYS A 39 10.99 -14.43 10.43
C LYS A 39 10.75 -12.97 10.02
N GLY A 40 11.04 -12.66 8.77
CA GLY A 40 11.15 -11.31 8.27
C GLY A 40 10.06 -10.87 7.31
N TYR A 41 10.03 -9.58 7.07
CA TYR A 41 9.13 -8.88 6.16
C TYR A 41 9.86 -7.68 5.56
N CYS A 42 9.33 -7.11 4.48
CA CYS A 42 9.95 -5.97 3.80
C CYS A 42 9.71 -4.66 4.57
N GLY A 43 10.65 -3.71 4.54
CA GLY A 43 10.45 -2.36 5.10
C GLY A 43 9.51 -1.46 4.27
N HIS A 44 9.08 -1.91 3.09
CA HIS A 44 8.04 -1.30 2.29
C HIS A 44 7.06 -2.38 1.84
N GLU A 45 5.82 -2.26 2.29
CA GLU A 45 4.67 -3.09 1.97
C GLU A 45 4.36 -3.02 0.49
N GLU A 46 4.04 -4.16 -0.11
CA GLU A 46 3.63 -4.32 -1.52
C GLU A 46 3.50 -5.82 -1.84
N ILE A 47 4.39 -6.64 -1.26
CA ILE A 47 4.44 -8.08 -1.59
C ILE A 47 3.17 -8.79 -1.14
N GLU A 48 2.54 -8.35 -0.06
CA GLU A 48 1.35 -8.91 0.55
C GLU A 48 0.17 -8.88 -0.43
N LEU A 49 -0.19 -7.69 -0.93
CA LEU A 49 -1.27 -7.52 -1.93
C LEU A 49 -0.92 -8.17 -3.28
N ALA A 50 0.37 -8.21 -3.64
CA ALA A 50 0.79 -8.80 -4.90
C ALA A 50 0.72 -10.34 -4.87
N LEU A 51 1.02 -10.95 -3.73
CA LEU A 51 0.91 -12.39 -3.52
C LEU A 51 -0.54 -12.87 -3.50
N VAL A 52 -1.47 -12.08 -2.94
CA VAL A 52 -2.91 -12.38 -3.05
C VAL A 52 -3.33 -12.46 -4.52
N LYS A 53 -2.94 -11.47 -5.34
CA LYS A 53 -3.22 -11.49 -6.78
C LYS A 53 -2.61 -12.69 -7.48
N LEU A 54 -1.40 -13.09 -7.08
CA LEU A 54 -0.75 -14.29 -7.60
C LEU A 54 -1.54 -15.55 -7.22
N ALA A 55 -1.93 -15.69 -5.96
CA ALA A 55 -2.72 -16.82 -5.46
C ALA A 55 -4.04 -16.96 -6.21
N ARG A 56 -4.79 -15.86 -6.38
CA ARG A 56 -6.07 -15.83 -7.12
C ARG A 56 -5.94 -16.31 -8.57
N ILE A 57 -4.86 -15.94 -9.26
CA ILE A 57 -4.70 -16.29 -10.68
C ILE A 57 -4.10 -17.68 -10.90
N THR A 58 -3.29 -18.18 -9.95
CA THR A 58 -2.67 -19.51 -10.06
C THR A 58 -3.49 -20.61 -9.38
N GLY A 59 -4.35 -20.26 -8.41
CA GLY A 59 -5.03 -21.21 -7.53
C GLY A 59 -4.11 -21.86 -6.47
N GLU A 60 -2.91 -21.32 -6.28
CA GLU A 60 -1.89 -21.91 -5.39
C GLU A 60 -1.98 -21.32 -3.99
N GLN A 61 -2.50 -22.10 -3.03
CA GLN A 61 -2.73 -21.68 -1.65
C GLN A 61 -1.46 -21.19 -0.95
N LYS A 62 -0.29 -21.75 -1.27
CA LYS A 62 1.00 -21.34 -0.70
C LYS A 62 1.30 -19.84 -0.84
N TYR A 63 0.83 -19.20 -1.92
CA TYR A 63 1.04 -17.76 -2.12
C TYR A 63 0.11 -16.93 -1.22
N MET A 64 -1.11 -17.42 -0.97
CA MET A 64 -2.04 -16.81 -0.04
C MET A 64 -1.53 -16.93 1.41
N ASP A 65 -1.04 -18.12 1.78
CA ASP A 65 -0.48 -18.36 3.12
C ASP A 65 0.78 -17.51 3.36
N LEU A 66 1.62 -17.31 2.34
CA LEU A 66 2.78 -16.43 2.41
C LEU A 66 2.36 -14.94 2.57
N ALA A 67 1.32 -14.50 1.87
CA ALA A 67 0.78 -13.15 2.04
C ALA A 67 0.27 -12.93 3.47
N LYS A 68 -0.51 -13.88 3.99
CA LYS A 68 -1.00 -13.88 5.37
C LYS A 68 0.14 -13.86 6.37
N TYR A 69 1.18 -14.67 6.15
CA TYR A 69 2.38 -14.68 6.99
C TYR A 69 3.02 -13.29 7.10
N PHE A 70 3.25 -12.58 5.99
CA PHE A 70 3.88 -11.27 6.04
C PHE A 70 3.04 -10.23 6.81
N ILE A 71 1.72 -10.30 6.70
CA ILE A 71 0.78 -9.45 7.45
C ILE A 71 0.84 -9.77 8.94
N ASP A 72 0.77 -11.06 9.31
CA ASP A 72 0.74 -11.49 10.70
C ASP A 72 2.09 -11.28 11.41
N GLN A 73 3.21 -11.41 10.67
CA GLN A 73 4.56 -11.28 11.20
C GLN A 73 4.96 -9.81 11.42
N ARG A 74 4.35 -8.86 10.70
CA ARG A 74 4.70 -7.43 10.80
C ARG A 74 4.43 -6.90 12.21
N GLY A 75 5.45 -6.30 12.82
CA GLY A 75 5.38 -5.73 14.17
C GLY A 75 5.49 -6.72 15.33
N GLN A 76 5.69 -8.01 15.05
CA GLN A 76 5.95 -9.01 16.09
C GLN A 76 7.29 -8.78 16.79
N GLN A 77 7.37 -9.24 18.05
CA GLN A 77 8.59 -9.18 18.87
C GLN A 77 9.23 -10.58 19.03
N PRO A 78 10.57 -10.68 19.09
CA PRO A 78 11.55 -9.61 18.87
C PRO A 78 11.49 -9.03 17.45
N HIS A 79 11.71 -7.72 17.32
CA HIS A 79 11.52 -7.01 16.06
C HIS A 79 12.54 -7.43 14.99
N TYR A 80 12.06 -7.92 13.84
CA TYR A 80 12.94 -8.47 12.79
C TYR A 80 14.01 -7.49 12.30
N PHE A 81 13.70 -6.19 12.14
CA PHE A 81 14.71 -5.20 11.71
C PHE A 81 15.85 -5.02 12.73
N ASP A 82 15.62 -5.30 14.01
CA ASP A 82 16.71 -5.34 14.99
C ASP A 82 17.57 -6.59 14.77
N GLU A 83 16.94 -7.74 14.57
CA GLU A 83 17.62 -9.02 14.36
C GLU A 83 18.50 -8.97 13.12
N GLU A 84 17.98 -8.48 11.99
CA GLU A 84 18.77 -8.33 10.77
C GLU A 84 19.85 -7.25 10.87
N ALA A 85 19.62 -6.17 11.65
CA ALA A 85 20.68 -5.19 11.93
C ALA A 85 21.83 -5.83 12.70
N ARG A 86 21.53 -6.56 13.79
CA ARG A 86 22.53 -7.30 14.57
C ARG A 86 23.27 -8.32 13.72
N ALA A 87 22.56 -9.06 12.87
CA ALA A 87 23.16 -10.05 11.97
C ALA A 87 24.12 -9.44 10.94
N ARG A 88 23.91 -8.17 10.55
CA ARG A 88 24.81 -7.41 9.67
C ARG A 88 25.92 -6.66 10.42
N GLY A 89 26.03 -6.82 11.74
CA GLY A 89 26.99 -6.10 12.58
C GLY A 89 26.66 -4.61 12.78
N ALA A 90 25.40 -4.21 12.55
CA ALA A 90 24.92 -2.85 12.76
C ALA A 90 24.20 -2.72 14.12
N ASP A 91 24.22 -1.51 14.70
CA ASP A 91 23.42 -1.19 15.88
C ASP A 91 21.95 -0.97 15.47
N PRO A 92 20.98 -1.72 16.03
CA PRO A 92 19.55 -1.47 15.80
C PRO A 92 19.13 -0.02 16.09
N LYS A 93 19.77 0.68 17.02
CA LYS A 93 19.49 2.09 17.31
C LYS A 93 19.87 3.04 16.16
N ALA A 94 20.71 2.58 15.24
CA ALA A 94 21.08 3.31 14.04
C ALA A 94 20.03 3.18 12.92
N TYR A 95 18.85 2.61 13.19
CA TYR A 95 17.76 2.51 12.21
C TYR A 95 17.51 3.85 11.54
N HIS A 96 17.50 3.84 10.20
CA HIS A 96 17.55 5.05 9.40
C HIS A 96 16.33 5.96 9.66
N PHE A 97 15.14 5.37 9.77
CA PHE A 97 13.89 6.10 9.95
C PHE A 97 13.58 6.46 11.40
N LYS A 98 14.44 6.08 12.36
CA LYS A 98 14.34 6.36 13.80
C LYS A 98 13.14 5.78 14.55
N THR A 99 12.05 5.49 13.86
CA THR A 99 10.83 4.87 14.40
C THR A 99 10.35 3.76 13.45
N TYR A 100 9.81 2.69 14.03
CA TYR A 100 9.15 1.62 13.27
C TYR A 100 7.73 1.98 12.81
N GLU A 101 7.21 3.14 13.22
CA GLU A 101 5.99 3.70 12.65
C GLU A 101 6.15 3.99 11.15
N TYR A 102 7.34 4.39 10.71
CA TYR A 102 7.61 4.70 9.30
C TYR A 102 7.23 3.56 8.34
N SER A 103 7.45 2.32 8.78
CA SER A 103 7.10 1.08 8.07
C SER A 103 5.95 0.33 8.73
N GLN A 104 5.12 1.00 9.54
CA GLN A 104 3.93 0.39 10.18
C GLN A 104 4.25 -0.94 10.88
N SER A 105 5.45 -1.06 11.47
CA SER A 105 5.94 -2.27 12.13
C SER A 105 6.26 -2.03 13.61
N HIS A 106 5.79 -0.92 14.17
CA HIS A 106 5.93 -0.60 15.59
C HIS A 106 5.12 -1.54 16.50
N GLN A 107 4.03 -2.12 15.98
CA GLN A 107 3.20 -3.10 16.68
C GLN A 107 2.46 -4.00 15.67
N PRO A 108 1.94 -5.17 16.10
CA PRO A 108 1.15 -6.06 15.25
C PRO A 108 -0.01 -5.34 14.57
N VAL A 109 -0.28 -5.66 13.31
CA VAL A 109 -1.26 -4.92 12.48
C VAL A 109 -2.68 -4.90 13.05
N ARG A 110 -3.05 -5.91 13.85
CA ARG A 110 -4.38 -6.01 14.50
C ARG A 110 -4.53 -5.07 15.71
N GLU A 111 -3.41 -4.60 16.23
CA GLU A 111 -3.33 -3.69 17.38
C GLU A 111 -3.17 -2.24 16.93
N GLN A 112 -2.92 -1.99 15.64
CA GLN A 112 -2.84 -0.63 15.09
C GLN A 112 -4.22 0.05 15.07
N ASP A 113 -4.27 1.25 15.64
CA ASP A 113 -5.47 2.07 15.77
C ASP A 113 -5.32 3.46 15.12
N LYS A 114 -4.14 3.77 14.60
CA LYS A 114 -3.81 5.04 13.92
C LYS A 114 -3.03 4.82 12.63
N VAL A 115 -3.29 5.67 11.65
CA VAL A 115 -2.47 5.72 10.44
C VAL A 115 -1.20 6.53 10.72
N VAL A 116 -0.04 5.88 10.66
CA VAL A 116 1.25 6.46 11.02
C VAL A 116 2.31 6.19 9.97
N GLY A 117 3.41 6.94 10.00
CA GLY A 117 4.54 6.73 9.12
C GLY A 117 4.27 7.07 7.66
N HIS A 118 4.94 6.38 6.74
CA HIS A 118 4.88 6.68 5.32
C HIS A 118 3.52 6.32 4.70
N ALA A 119 2.93 7.26 3.95
CA ALA A 119 1.55 7.13 3.47
C ALA A 119 1.35 5.95 2.50
N VAL A 120 2.20 5.81 1.47
CA VAL A 120 2.07 4.71 0.49
C VAL A 120 2.21 3.32 1.13
N ARG A 121 3.20 3.14 2.00
CA ARG A 121 3.43 1.90 2.76
C ARG A 121 2.19 1.49 3.54
N ALA A 122 1.60 2.42 4.28
CA ALA A 122 0.36 2.19 5.01
C ALA A 122 -0.79 1.76 4.07
N MET A 123 -1.02 2.46 2.97
CA MET A 123 -2.11 2.12 2.04
C MET A 123 -1.93 0.75 1.39
N TYR A 124 -0.69 0.37 1.07
CA TYR A 124 -0.39 -0.96 0.52
C TYR A 124 -0.51 -2.05 1.59
N LEU A 125 -0.10 -1.78 2.84
CA LEU A 125 -0.34 -2.68 3.96
C LEU A 125 -1.83 -2.96 4.13
N TYR A 126 -2.64 -1.91 4.22
CA TYR A 126 -4.07 -2.01 4.48
C TYR A 126 -4.82 -2.65 3.30
N SER A 127 -4.33 -2.45 2.08
CA SER A 127 -4.79 -3.21 0.92
C SER A 127 -4.54 -4.70 1.10
N GLY A 128 -3.32 -5.11 1.47
CA GLY A 128 -3.01 -6.52 1.73
C GLY A 128 -3.84 -7.11 2.88
N MET A 129 -4.02 -6.34 3.97
CA MET A 129 -4.86 -6.74 5.11
C MET A 129 -6.31 -6.96 4.71
N ALA A 130 -6.90 -6.06 3.89
CA ALA A 130 -8.28 -6.17 3.43
C ALA A 130 -8.47 -7.39 2.50
N ASP A 131 -7.49 -7.66 1.64
CA ASP A 131 -7.44 -8.88 0.85
C ASP A 131 -7.46 -10.13 1.75
N ILE A 132 -6.58 -10.24 2.75
CA ILE A 132 -6.55 -11.39 3.66
C ILE A 132 -7.81 -11.50 4.53
N ALA A 133 -8.35 -10.38 5.01
CA ALA A 133 -9.59 -10.36 5.78
C ALA A 133 -10.75 -10.97 4.96
N THR A 134 -10.82 -10.64 3.68
CA THR A 134 -11.84 -11.17 2.76
C THR A 134 -11.63 -12.67 2.50
N GLU A 135 -10.40 -13.08 2.16
CA GLU A 135 -10.08 -14.46 1.76
C GLU A 135 -10.21 -15.47 2.91
N TYR A 136 -9.91 -15.06 4.16
CA TYR A 136 -9.99 -15.93 5.34
C TYR A 136 -11.22 -15.68 6.22
N GLY A 137 -12.04 -14.68 5.92
CA GLY A 137 -13.11 -14.24 6.83
C GLY A 137 -12.58 -13.80 8.19
N ASP A 138 -11.43 -13.12 8.22
CA ASP A 138 -10.76 -12.72 9.47
C ASP A 138 -11.34 -11.40 10.01
N ASP A 139 -12.33 -11.53 10.88
CA ASP A 139 -12.97 -10.40 11.56
C ASP A 139 -12.00 -9.55 12.38
N THR A 140 -10.89 -10.12 12.87
CA THR A 140 -9.92 -9.36 13.67
C THR A 140 -9.16 -8.35 12.81
N LEU A 141 -8.86 -8.71 11.56
CA LEU A 141 -8.30 -7.77 10.57
C LEU A 141 -9.34 -6.75 10.13
N ARG A 142 -10.60 -7.17 9.92
CA ARG A 142 -11.71 -6.26 9.57
C ARG A 142 -11.88 -5.16 10.62
N VAL A 143 -11.89 -5.52 11.90
CA VAL A 143 -12.00 -4.55 13.01
C VAL A 143 -10.80 -3.60 13.07
N ALA A 144 -9.59 -4.05 12.75
CA ALA A 144 -8.42 -3.18 12.64
C ALA A 144 -8.53 -2.22 11.45
N LEU A 145 -8.95 -2.72 10.29
CA LEU A 145 -9.14 -1.92 9.08
C LEU A 145 -10.20 -0.84 9.25
N ASP A 146 -11.31 -1.14 9.93
CA ASP A 146 -12.36 -0.14 10.19
C ASP A 146 -11.86 0.99 11.10
N ARG A 147 -11.09 0.65 12.15
CA ARG A 147 -10.43 1.64 13.04
C ARG A 147 -9.47 2.53 12.27
N LEU A 148 -8.58 1.93 11.46
CA LEU A 148 -7.61 2.65 10.64
C LEU A 148 -8.29 3.51 9.57
N TRP A 149 -9.37 3.02 8.98
CA TRP A 149 -10.15 3.77 8.01
C TRP A 149 -10.80 5.00 8.64
N ASP A 150 -11.40 4.84 9.82
CA ASP A 150 -11.98 5.95 10.58
C ASP A 150 -10.91 6.99 10.92
N ASP A 151 -9.75 6.56 11.41
CA ASP A 151 -8.65 7.47 11.76
C ASP A 151 -8.13 8.25 10.54
N LEU A 152 -7.95 7.58 9.39
CA LEU A 152 -7.57 8.26 8.15
C LEU A 152 -8.62 9.28 7.73
N THR A 153 -9.86 8.82 7.53
CA THR A 153 -10.89 9.60 6.83
C THR A 153 -11.49 10.72 7.66
N THR A 154 -11.40 10.65 8.99
CA THR A 154 -11.94 11.69 9.87
C THR A 154 -10.90 12.75 10.28
N LYS A 155 -9.60 12.43 10.25
CA LYS A 155 -8.56 13.31 10.81
C LYS A 155 -7.36 13.58 9.90
N ASN A 156 -7.01 12.64 9.02
CA ASN A 156 -5.71 12.60 8.33
C ASN A 156 -5.84 12.58 6.80
N LEU A 157 -6.98 13.01 6.26
CA LEU A 157 -7.27 13.02 4.82
C LEU A 157 -7.62 14.44 4.34
N TYR A 158 -6.93 14.90 3.31
CA TYR A 158 -7.27 16.17 2.65
C TYR A 158 -8.60 16.08 1.90
N ILE A 159 -9.25 17.21 1.65
CA ILE A 159 -10.52 17.27 0.91
C ILE A 159 -10.44 16.65 -0.49
N THR A 160 -9.24 16.62 -1.08
CA THR A 160 -8.92 16.01 -2.38
C THR A 160 -8.76 14.49 -2.33
N GLY A 161 -8.82 13.86 -1.16
CA GLY A 161 -8.42 12.46 -0.99
C GLY A 161 -6.90 12.24 -1.00
N GLY A 162 -6.10 13.31 -1.00
CA GLY A 162 -4.66 13.23 -0.73
C GLY A 162 -4.39 12.94 0.74
N LEU A 163 -3.24 12.32 1.03
CA LEU A 163 -2.80 11.97 2.38
C LEU A 163 -1.28 12.08 2.53
N GLY A 164 -0.83 12.25 3.77
CA GLY A 164 0.56 12.53 4.10
C GLY A 164 0.86 14.02 4.02
N PRO A 165 0.76 14.77 5.13
CA PRO A 165 1.04 16.21 5.13
C PRO A 165 2.54 16.56 5.05
N SER A 166 3.45 15.65 5.39
CA SER A 166 4.86 15.97 5.59
C SER A 166 5.79 15.39 4.52
N SER A 167 6.68 16.26 3.99
CA SER A 167 7.75 15.85 3.08
C SER A 167 8.92 15.15 3.77
N HIS A 168 9.00 15.19 5.10
CA HIS A 168 10.10 14.58 5.85
C HIS A 168 10.02 13.05 5.86
N ASN A 169 8.80 12.53 6.02
CA ASN A 169 8.51 11.10 6.06
C ASN A 169 7.59 10.64 4.94
N GLU A 170 7.19 11.55 4.03
CA GLU A 170 6.27 11.28 2.92
C GLU A 170 4.95 10.68 3.45
N GLY A 171 4.49 11.19 4.59
CA GLY A 171 3.61 10.45 5.47
C GLY A 171 2.88 11.27 6.52
N PHE A 172 2.27 10.55 7.44
CA PHE A 172 1.42 11.06 8.51
C PHE A 172 2.22 11.77 9.61
N THR A 173 1.60 12.74 10.26
CA THR A 173 2.17 13.50 11.37
C THR A 173 1.31 13.36 12.63
N ALA A 174 0.30 14.21 12.79
CA ALA A 174 -0.61 14.23 13.93
C ALA A 174 -2.05 14.43 13.46
N ASP A 175 -3.01 13.97 14.26
CA ASP A 175 -4.44 14.15 14.01
C ASP A 175 -4.75 15.63 13.66
N TYR A 176 -5.45 15.85 12.54
CA TYR A 176 -5.86 17.16 12.01
C TYR A 176 -4.74 18.10 11.52
N ASP A 177 -3.49 17.63 11.46
CA ASP A 177 -2.39 18.37 10.83
C ASP A 177 -2.46 18.27 9.29
N LEU A 178 -3.27 19.15 8.68
CA LEU A 178 -3.53 19.18 7.24
C LEU A 178 -3.22 20.56 6.63
N PRO A 179 -1.95 21.00 6.62
CA PRO A 179 -1.56 22.28 6.02
C PRO A 179 -1.72 22.23 4.49
N ASN A 180 -2.23 23.29 3.87
CA ASN A 180 -2.50 23.31 2.42
C ASN A 180 -1.26 23.60 1.57
N GLU A 181 -0.43 24.56 1.98
CA GLU A 181 0.75 25.01 1.21
C GLU A 181 1.89 23.99 1.24
N THR A 182 2.10 23.33 2.38
CA THR A 182 3.20 22.38 2.58
C THR A 182 2.77 20.92 2.45
N ALA A 183 1.53 20.64 2.03
CA ALA A 183 1.02 19.29 1.87
C ALA A 183 1.92 18.47 0.95
N TYR A 184 2.34 17.30 1.41
CA TYR A 184 3.02 16.34 0.54
C TYR A 184 2.02 15.68 -0.40
N ALA A 185 0.95 15.07 0.14
CA ALA A 185 -0.18 14.53 -0.60
C ALA A 185 0.25 13.76 -1.87
N GLU A 186 1.13 12.77 -1.66
CA GLU A 186 1.80 12.07 -2.77
C GLU A 186 0.78 11.44 -3.73
N THR A 187 1.01 11.56 -5.04
CA THR A 187 0.17 10.92 -6.07
C THR A 187 0.02 9.41 -5.82
N CYS A 188 1.11 8.72 -5.47
CA CYS A 188 1.06 7.28 -5.15
C CYS A 188 0.22 6.97 -3.92
N ALA A 189 0.18 7.86 -2.94
CA ALA A 189 -0.60 7.63 -1.72
C ALA A 189 -2.09 7.69 -2.04
N SER A 190 -2.53 8.65 -2.86
CA SER A 190 -3.91 8.71 -3.35
C SER A 190 -4.28 7.49 -4.21
N VAL A 191 -3.35 6.99 -5.04
CA VAL A 191 -3.54 5.71 -5.77
C VAL A 191 -3.66 4.52 -4.80
N GLY A 192 -2.84 4.50 -3.74
CA GLY A 192 -2.93 3.52 -2.66
C GLY A 192 -4.28 3.56 -1.94
N LEU A 193 -4.84 4.74 -1.70
CA LEU A 193 -6.18 4.88 -1.12
C LEU A 193 -7.25 4.29 -2.02
N VAL A 194 -7.17 4.47 -3.34
CA VAL A 194 -8.07 3.81 -4.31
C VAL A 194 -7.97 2.29 -4.20
N PHE A 195 -6.74 1.76 -4.09
CA PHE A 195 -6.51 0.32 -3.95
C PHE A 195 -7.07 -0.26 -2.66
N TRP A 196 -6.93 0.48 -1.57
CA TRP A 196 -7.44 0.08 -0.27
C TRP A 196 -8.97 0.15 -0.25
N ALA A 197 -9.55 1.26 -0.69
CA ALA A 197 -11.00 1.47 -0.78
C ALA A 197 -11.70 0.38 -1.60
N SER A 198 -11.12 0.04 -2.76
CA SER A 198 -11.62 -1.03 -3.63
C SER A 198 -11.66 -2.39 -2.93
N ARG A 199 -10.69 -2.68 -2.07
CA ARG A 199 -10.64 -3.95 -1.30
C ARG A 199 -11.55 -3.94 -0.08
N MET A 200 -11.74 -2.78 0.55
CA MET A 200 -12.75 -2.64 1.60
C MET A 200 -14.16 -2.97 1.09
N LEU A 201 -14.47 -2.62 -0.17
CA LEU A 201 -15.71 -3.01 -0.84
C LEU A 201 -15.82 -4.53 -1.10
N GLY A 202 -14.70 -5.25 -1.11
CA GLY A 202 -14.68 -6.72 -1.22
C GLY A 202 -15.19 -7.43 0.04
N MET A 203 -15.13 -6.79 1.21
CA MET A 203 -15.69 -7.32 2.46
C MET A 203 -17.20 -7.05 2.61
N GLY A 204 -17.80 -6.30 1.69
CA GLY A 204 -19.22 -5.99 1.67
C GLY A 204 -19.50 -4.56 1.17
N PRO A 205 -20.70 -4.32 0.59
CA PRO A 205 -21.05 -3.02 0.05
C PRO A 205 -21.19 -1.97 1.16
N ASN A 206 -20.42 -0.88 1.06
CA ASN A 206 -20.51 0.25 1.96
C ASN A 206 -20.11 1.54 1.22
N ALA A 207 -21.07 2.48 1.14
CA ALA A 207 -20.90 3.73 0.41
C ALA A 207 -19.68 4.53 0.88
N ARG A 208 -19.31 4.45 2.18
CA ARG A 208 -18.17 5.22 2.71
C ARG A 208 -16.84 4.87 2.03
N TYR A 209 -16.66 3.63 1.59
CA TYR A 209 -15.45 3.22 0.88
C TYR A 209 -15.51 3.69 -0.59
N ALA A 210 -16.67 3.55 -1.23
CA ALA A 210 -16.89 4.02 -2.60
C ALA A 210 -16.75 5.54 -2.74
N ASP A 211 -17.28 6.32 -1.79
CA ASP A 211 -17.19 7.79 -1.78
C ASP A 211 -15.73 8.26 -1.67
N MET A 212 -14.93 7.59 -0.84
CA MET A 212 -13.50 7.93 -0.74
C MET A 212 -12.69 7.45 -1.94
N MET A 213 -13.05 6.30 -2.52
CA MET A 213 -12.49 5.83 -3.79
C MET A 213 -12.73 6.86 -4.89
N GLU A 214 -13.97 7.33 -5.04
CA GLU A 214 -14.35 8.36 -6.00
C GLU A 214 -13.58 9.66 -5.75
N ARG A 215 -13.57 10.14 -4.51
CA ARG A 215 -12.85 11.38 -4.14
C ARG A 215 -11.38 11.32 -4.55
N ALA A 216 -10.68 10.22 -4.25
CA ALA A 216 -9.28 10.04 -4.61
C ALA A 216 -9.09 9.89 -6.12
N LEU A 217 -9.96 9.15 -6.81
CA LEU A 217 -9.94 8.96 -8.27
C LEU A 217 -10.08 10.29 -9.02
N TYR A 218 -11.05 11.13 -8.64
CA TYR A 218 -11.36 12.37 -9.37
C TYR A 218 -10.56 13.59 -8.90
N ASN A 219 -9.74 13.47 -7.86
CA ASN A 219 -8.96 14.59 -7.33
C ASN A 219 -7.50 14.20 -7.04
N GLY A 220 -7.23 13.59 -5.88
CA GLY A 220 -5.88 13.40 -5.34
C GLY A 220 -4.95 12.50 -6.17
N SER A 221 -5.50 11.65 -7.02
CA SER A 221 -4.70 10.79 -7.91
C SER A 221 -4.44 11.44 -9.29
N ILE A 222 -5.49 11.84 -10.01
CA ILE A 222 -5.35 12.39 -11.37
C ILE A 222 -4.78 13.81 -11.41
N SER A 223 -4.83 14.57 -10.31
CA SER A 223 -4.10 15.85 -10.20
C SER A 223 -2.59 15.66 -10.43
N GLY A 224 -2.08 14.47 -10.11
CA GLY A 224 -0.72 14.01 -10.35
C GLY A 224 -0.31 13.88 -11.82
N LEU A 225 -1.25 13.94 -12.77
CA LEU A 225 -1.02 13.71 -14.20
C LEU A 225 -1.44 14.95 -15.00
N SER A 226 -0.64 15.37 -15.98
CA SER A 226 -1.06 16.42 -16.93
C SER A 226 -2.14 15.91 -17.88
N LEU A 227 -2.93 16.83 -18.45
CA LEU A 227 -4.01 16.49 -19.37
C LEU A 227 -3.54 15.74 -20.64
N ASP A 228 -2.32 16.01 -21.09
CA ASP A 228 -1.68 15.32 -22.21
C ASP A 228 -0.89 14.06 -21.80
N GLY A 229 -0.85 13.75 -20.50
CA GLY A 229 -0.15 12.60 -19.93
C GLY A 229 1.38 12.69 -19.93
N SER A 230 1.98 13.83 -20.27
CA SER A 230 3.43 13.98 -20.46
C SER A 230 4.21 14.50 -19.23
N LEU A 231 3.51 15.07 -18.24
CA LEU A 231 4.09 15.65 -17.03
C LEU A 231 3.37 15.14 -15.78
N PHE A 232 4.10 15.08 -14.67
CA PHE A 232 3.65 14.46 -13.42
C PHE A 232 3.94 15.34 -12.19
N PHE A 233 3.08 15.27 -11.19
CA PHE A 233 3.42 15.69 -9.83
C PHE A 233 3.78 14.47 -8.97
N TYR A 234 4.77 14.66 -8.11
CA TYR A 234 4.99 13.78 -6.98
C TYR A 234 4.10 14.25 -5.82
N GLU A 235 4.26 15.52 -5.42
CA GLU A 235 3.46 16.18 -4.39
C GLU A 235 2.26 16.94 -4.96
N ASN A 236 1.11 16.90 -4.30
CA ASN A 236 -0.13 17.57 -4.74
C ASN A 236 -0.64 18.58 -3.71
N PRO A 237 -0.02 19.77 -3.59
CA PRO A 237 -0.41 20.77 -2.60
C PRO A 237 -1.79 21.38 -2.90
N LEU A 238 -2.49 21.80 -1.84
CA LEU A 238 -3.82 22.41 -1.94
C LEU A 238 -3.76 23.94 -2.04
N GLU A 239 -2.61 24.54 -1.73
CA GLU A 239 -2.30 25.94 -1.95
C GLU A 239 -0.99 26.06 -2.75
N SER A 240 -0.96 26.88 -3.79
CA SER A 240 0.25 27.13 -4.58
C SER A 240 0.32 28.57 -5.03
N ARG A 241 1.51 29.17 -4.88
CA ARG A 241 1.84 30.53 -5.36
C ARG A 241 2.49 30.51 -6.76
N GLY A 242 2.25 29.45 -7.54
CA GLY A 242 2.77 29.28 -8.90
C GLY A 242 4.22 28.76 -9.01
N ARG A 243 4.81 28.33 -7.89
CA ARG A 243 6.20 27.80 -7.86
C ARG A 243 6.28 26.28 -7.99
N HIS A 244 5.18 25.57 -7.76
CA HIS A 244 5.10 24.11 -7.88
C HIS A 244 4.53 23.73 -9.25
N ASN A 245 5.34 23.05 -10.08
CA ASN A 245 5.00 22.69 -11.46
C ASN A 245 5.29 21.22 -11.74
N ARG A 246 4.51 20.62 -12.64
CA ARG A 246 4.69 19.22 -13.02
C ARG A 246 6.04 19.01 -13.72
N TRP A 247 6.60 17.82 -13.55
CA TRP A 247 7.90 17.42 -14.07
C TRP A 247 7.72 16.40 -15.19
N LYS A 248 8.67 16.35 -16.14
CA LYS A 248 8.72 15.22 -17.09
C LYS A 248 9.08 13.91 -16.39
N TRP A 249 9.96 13.99 -15.39
CA TRP A 249 10.47 12.83 -14.67
C TRP A 249 11.00 13.23 -13.30
N HIS A 250 11.03 12.28 -12.36
CA HIS A 250 11.52 12.46 -11.00
C HIS A 250 12.65 11.46 -10.70
N ARG A 251 13.53 11.77 -9.74
CA ARG A 251 14.63 10.87 -9.34
C ARG A 251 14.13 9.54 -8.76
N CYS A 252 12.96 9.58 -8.12
CA CYS A 252 12.19 8.42 -7.67
C CYS A 252 10.91 8.38 -8.51
N PRO A 253 10.89 7.71 -9.68
CA PRO A 253 9.77 7.77 -10.60
C PRO A 253 8.70 6.73 -10.23
N CYS A 254 8.27 6.67 -8.97
CA CYS A 254 7.12 5.85 -8.58
C CYS A 254 5.83 6.40 -9.19
N CYS A 255 5.64 7.72 -9.17
CA CYS A 255 4.39 8.37 -9.59
C CYS A 255 4.01 8.11 -11.06
N PRO A 256 4.89 8.31 -12.07
CA PRO A 256 4.49 8.15 -13.48
C PRO A 256 3.92 6.77 -13.86
N PRO A 257 4.60 5.64 -13.59
CA PRO A 257 4.02 4.33 -13.88
C PRO A 257 2.87 3.97 -12.93
N ASN A 258 2.83 4.51 -11.71
CA ASN A 258 1.78 4.18 -10.74
C ASN A 258 0.44 4.84 -11.10
N ILE A 259 0.42 6.13 -11.47
CA ILE A 259 -0.78 6.78 -11.98
C ILE A 259 -1.19 6.20 -13.35
N GLY A 260 -0.20 5.93 -14.21
CA GLY A 260 -0.44 5.33 -15.53
C GLY A 260 -1.14 3.98 -15.45
N ARG A 261 -0.70 3.08 -14.55
CA ARG A 261 -1.38 1.77 -14.37
C ARG A 261 -2.80 1.92 -13.83
N MET A 262 -3.04 2.86 -12.92
CA MET A 262 -4.36 3.06 -12.33
C MET A 262 -5.35 3.61 -13.38
N VAL A 263 -4.94 4.61 -14.16
CA VAL A 263 -5.75 5.14 -15.27
C VAL A 263 -6.05 4.05 -16.30
N ALA A 264 -5.05 3.25 -16.67
CA ALA A 264 -5.23 2.15 -17.62
C ALA A 264 -6.17 1.05 -17.10
N SER A 265 -6.28 0.87 -15.78
CA SER A 265 -7.14 -0.12 -15.14
C SER A 265 -8.42 0.47 -14.53
N ILE A 266 -8.83 1.69 -14.91
CA ILE A 266 -9.94 2.39 -14.26
C ILE A 266 -11.26 1.58 -14.28
N GLY A 267 -11.50 0.82 -15.35
CA GLY A 267 -12.69 -0.01 -15.49
C GLY A 267 -12.84 -1.10 -14.41
N SER A 268 -11.74 -1.51 -13.78
CA SER A 268 -11.75 -2.48 -12.67
C SER A 268 -12.35 -1.92 -11.38
N TYR A 269 -12.57 -0.61 -11.27
CA TYR A 269 -13.07 0.05 -10.06
C TYR A 269 -14.55 0.45 -10.15
N PHE A 270 -15.21 0.25 -11.29
CA PHE A 270 -16.60 0.70 -11.49
C PHE A 270 -17.66 -0.32 -11.06
N TYR A 271 -17.30 -1.60 -11.02
CA TYR A 271 -18.25 -2.67 -10.73
C TYR A 271 -17.67 -3.65 -9.70
N GLY A 272 -18.50 -4.03 -8.73
CA GLY A 272 -18.27 -5.18 -7.87
C GLY A 272 -19.23 -6.31 -8.25
N LEU A 273 -18.74 -7.55 -8.22
CA LEU A 273 -19.56 -8.74 -8.38
C LEU A 273 -19.69 -9.42 -7.01
N SER A 274 -20.93 -9.71 -6.61
CA SER A 274 -21.27 -10.54 -5.46
C SER A 274 -22.23 -11.62 -5.94
N ASP A 275 -22.12 -12.81 -5.35
CA ASP A 275 -23.12 -13.88 -5.50
C ASP A 275 -24.47 -13.47 -4.89
#